data_AF-A0A316PN67-F1
#
_entry.id   AF-A0A316PN67-F1
#
_cell.length_a   1.000
_cell.length_b   1.000
_cell.length_c   1.000
_cell.angle_alpha   90.00
_cell.angle_beta   90.00
_cell.angle_gamma   90.00
#
_symmetry.space_group_name_H-M   'P 1'
#
loop_
_entity.id
_entity.type
_entity.pdbx_description
1 polymer ?
#
loop_
_entity_poly.entity_id
_entity_poly.type
_entity_poly.pdbx_seq_one_letter_code
_entity_poly.pdbx_strand_id
1 'polypeptide(L)'
;MKNKKVKDERIIQVQNKILGEAYSVMVFLLFISVLVKAYVMKYDYASYITELIIIILSVIYVAIRSIMTGNNLMDTSKRSKTLCVLGAFGASIVITAINGVKNYTDYGEHYSGLLDWHFLAALAITFISSFVLISAGLLFVYLCHKKGQQRMEKKYIEED
;
A
#
# COMPACT_ATOMS: atom_id res chain seq x y z
N MET A 1 -32.86 -13.91 32.43
CA MET A 1 -32.34 -14.17 31.07
C MET A 1 -31.92 -12.84 30.46
N LYS A 2 -30.65 -12.67 30.05
CA LYS A 2 -30.16 -11.45 29.40
C LYS A 2 -30.84 -11.32 28.03
N ASN A 3 -31.61 -10.25 27.81
CA ASN A 3 -32.17 -9.90 26.51
C ASN A 3 -31.03 -9.64 25.50
N LYS A 4 -30.59 -10.67 24.77
CA LYS A 4 -29.80 -10.49 23.56
C LYS A 4 -30.73 -9.85 22.53
N LYS A 5 -30.66 -8.53 22.40
CA LYS A 5 -31.27 -7.82 21.27
C LYS A 5 -30.64 -8.39 20.00
N VAL A 6 -31.38 -9.22 19.28
CA VAL A 6 -30.99 -9.71 17.95
C VAL A 6 -30.87 -8.46 17.07
N LYS A 7 -29.63 -8.09 16.72
CA LYS A 7 -29.38 -7.02 15.76
C LYS A 7 -29.45 -7.63 14.37
N ASP A 8 -30.23 -7.00 13.48
CA ASP A 8 -30.32 -7.44 12.09
C ASP A 8 -28.94 -7.34 11.44
N GLU A 9 -28.47 -8.45 10.87
CA GLU A 9 -27.17 -8.55 10.21
C GLU A 9 -27.04 -7.53 9.05
N ARG A 10 -28.15 -7.20 8.39
CA ARG A 10 -28.17 -6.21 7.29
C ARG A 10 -27.81 -4.82 7.79
N ILE A 11 -28.30 -4.44 8.98
CA ILE A 11 -27.99 -3.14 9.58
C ILE A 11 -26.50 -3.08 9.94
N ILE A 12 -25.94 -4.17 10.48
CA ILE A 12 -24.51 -4.27 10.81
C ILE A 12 -23.64 -4.19 9.55
N GLN A 13 -24.03 -4.87 8.46
CA GLN A 13 -23.30 -4.82 7.19
C GLN A 13 -23.27 -3.40 6.60
N VAL A 14 -24.40 -2.70 6.59
CA VAL A 14 -24.46 -1.31 6.12
C VAL A 14 -23.60 -0.40 7.00
N GLN A 15 -23.67 -0.55 8.32
CA GLN A 15 -22.84 0.25 9.24
C GLN A 15 -21.34 0.01 9.01
N ASN A 16 -20.91 -1.23 8.85
CA ASN A 16 -19.52 -1.57 8.56
C ASN A 16 -19.05 -1.02 7.21
N LYS A 17 -19.92 -1.01 6.20
CA LYS A 17 -19.64 -0.42 4.89
C LYS A 17 -19.41 1.09 5.00
N ILE A 18 -20.30 1.81 5.68
CA ILE A 18 -20.16 3.27 5.89
C ILE A 18 -18.87 3.59 6.66
N LEU A 19 -18.55 2.82 7.72
CA LEU A 19 -17.30 2.99 8.46
C LEU A 19 -16.06 2.73 7.59
N GLY A 20 -16.11 1.72 6.71
CA GLY A 20 -15.04 1.44 5.75
C GLY A 20 -14.85 2.56 4.73
N GLU A 21 -15.93 3.10 4.20
CA GLU A 21 -15.90 4.25 3.27
C GLU A 21 -15.35 5.51 3.97
N ALA A 22 -15.82 5.81 5.18
CA ALA A 22 -15.33 6.94 5.99
C ALA A 22 -13.84 6.81 6.32
N TYR A 23 -13.38 5.60 6.69
CA TYR A 23 -11.96 5.32 6.91
C TYR A 23 -11.14 5.55 5.64
N SER A 24 -11.60 5.07 4.48
CA SER A 24 -10.93 5.27 3.19
C SER A 24 -10.80 6.76 2.85
N VAL A 25 -11.87 7.53 3.03
CA VAL A 25 -11.88 8.99 2.83
C VAL A 25 -10.90 9.67 3.79
N MET A 26 -10.87 9.27 5.08
CA MET A 26 -9.95 9.85 6.06
C MET A 26 -8.48 9.62 5.69
N VAL A 27 -8.11 8.39 5.32
CA VAL A 27 -6.74 8.06 4.88
C VAL A 27 -6.39 8.84 3.62
N PHE A 28 -7.32 8.98 2.68
CA PHE A 28 -7.12 9.76 1.46
C PHE A 28 -6.90 11.25 1.74
N LEU A 29 -7.65 11.84 2.67
CA LEU A 29 -7.45 13.23 3.08
C LEU A 29 -6.11 13.43 3.79
N LEU A 30 -5.68 12.49 4.64
CA LEU A 30 -4.35 12.53 5.25
C LEU A 30 -3.25 12.46 4.18
N PHE A 31 -3.42 11.62 3.16
CA PHE A 31 -2.49 11.52 2.04
C PHE A 31 -2.40 12.85 1.26
N ILE A 32 -3.55 13.47 0.94
CA ILE A 32 -3.57 14.81 0.32
C ILE A 32 -2.89 15.84 1.22
N SER A 33 -3.14 15.82 2.52
CA SER A 33 -2.51 16.73 3.49
C SER A 33 -0.98 16.65 3.41
N VAL A 34 -0.42 15.43 3.38
CA VAL A 34 1.03 15.22 3.20
C VAL A 34 1.52 15.83 1.89
N LEU A 35 0.82 15.60 0.76
CA LEU A 35 1.21 16.15 -0.54
C LEU A 35 1.20 17.68 -0.55
N VAL A 36 0.16 18.30 0.02
CA VAL A 36 0.04 19.76 0.11
C VAL A 36 1.16 20.32 0.99
N LYS A 37 1.41 19.76 2.16
CA LYS A 37 2.49 20.20 3.05
C LYS A 37 3.87 20.07 2.41
N ALA A 38 4.13 18.94 1.74
CA ALA A 38 5.42 18.67 1.12
C ALA A 38 5.68 19.52 -0.14
N TYR A 39 4.72 19.62 -1.06
CA TYR A 39 4.95 20.21 -2.38
C TYR A 39 4.41 21.63 -2.54
N VAL A 40 3.28 21.97 -1.91
CA VAL A 40 2.67 23.30 -2.04
C VAL A 40 3.25 24.24 -0.99
N MET A 41 3.24 23.82 0.27
CA MET A 41 3.72 24.64 1.40
C MET A 41 5.23 24.56 1.62
N LYS A 42 5.90 23.56 1.03
CA LYS A 42 7.33 23.31 1.18
C LYS A 42 7.79 23.25 2.65
N TYR A 43 6.96 22.66 3.51
CA TYR A 43 7.30 22.48 4.91
C TYR A 43 8.34 21.38 5.09
N ASP A 44 9.13 21.50 6.16
CA ASP A 44 10.08 20.47 6.53
C ASP A 44 9.39 19.15 6.89
N TYR A 45 10.11 18.05 6.71
CA TYR A 45 9.65 16.68 6.94
C TYR A 45 9.05 16.48 8.34
N ALA A 46 9.59 17.15 9.36
CA ALA A 46 9.06 17.09 10.72
C ALA A 46 7.59 17.52 10.83
N SER A 47 7.09 18.33 9.90
CA SER A 47 5.74 18.90 9.94
C SER A 47 4.64 17.96 9.42
N TYR A 48 5.00 16.87 8.74
CA TYR A 48 4.07 15.90 8.17
C TYR A 48 4.44 14.44 8.47
N ILE A 49 5.48 14.20 9.27
CA ILE A 49 5.89 12.86 9.70
C ILE A 49 4.78 12.14 10.48
N THR A 50 4.00 12.87 11.27
CA THR A 50 2.91 12.33 12.07
C THR A 50 1.81 11.71 11.20
N GLU A 51 1.42 12.40 10.13
CA GLU A 51 0.42 11.93 9.17
C GLU A 51 0.92 10.69 8.44
N LEU A 52 2.19 10.66 8.05
CA LEU A 52 2.83 9.48 7.47
C LEU A 52 2.79 8.29 8.42
N ILE A 53 3.14 8.49 9.70
CA ILE A 53 3.08 7.44 10.73
C ILE A 53 1.65 6.92 10.89
N ILE A 54 0.66 7.81 10.97
CA ILE A 54 -0.75 7.43 11.10
C ILE A 54 -1.20 6.59 9.90
N ILE A 55 -0.90 7.02 8.67
CA ILE A 55 -1.23 6.27 7.45
C ILE A 55 -0.59 4.88 7.50
N ILE A 56 0.72 4.79 7.79
CA ILE A 56 1.46 3.54 7.82
C ILE A 56 0.89 2.59 8.88
N LEU A 57 0.72 3.06 10.12
CA LEU A 57 0.18 2.24 11.21
C LEU A 57 -1.25 1.76 10.92
N SER A 58 -2.07 2.62 10.31
CA SER A 58 -3.45 2.26 9.96
C SER A 58 -3.49 1.16 8.89
N VAL A 59 -2.66 1.26 7.85
CA VAL A 59 -2.51 0.22 6.81
C VAL A 59 -2.02 -1.09 7.42
N ILE A 60 -0.99 -1.04 8.28
CA ILE A 60 -0.46 -2.24 8.97
C ILE A 60 -1.54 -2.89 9.84
N TYR A 61 -2.28 -2.09 10.61
CA TYR A 61 -3.35 -2.58 11.47
C TYR A 61 -4.43 -3.31 10.67
N VAL A 62 -4.92 -2.70 9.58
CA VAL A 62 -5.93 -3.32 8.70
C VAL A 62 -5.39 -4.60 8.07
N ALA A 63 -4.15 -4.62 7.61
CA ALA A 63 -3.51 -5.80 7.03
C ALA A 63 -3.43 -6.95 8.05
N ILE A 64 -2.87 -6.70 9.24
CA ILE A 64 -2.75 -7.72 10.30
C ILE A 64 -4.14 -8.23 10.70
N ARG A 65 -5.08 -7.32 10.98
CA ARG A 65 -6.41 -7.70 11.44
C ARG A 65 -7.14 -8.55 10.41
N SER A 66 -7.04 -8.18 9.14
CA SER A 66 -7.71 -8.91 8.07
C SER A 66 -7.08 -10.29 7.84
N ILE A 67 -5.74 -10.42 7.95
CA ILE A 67 -5.07 -11.73 7.94
C ILE A 67 -5.56 -12.60 9.09
N MET A 68 -5.67 -12.03 10.30
CA MET A 68 -6.11 -12.77 11.49
C MET A 68 -7.58 -13.21 11.43
N THR A 69 -8.44 -12.40 10.81
CA THR A 69 -9.88 -12.71 10.67
C THR A 69 -10.18 -13.53 9.40
N GLY A 70 -9.18 -13.81 8.56
CA GLY A 70 -9.39 -14.48 7.27
C GLY A 70 -10.17 -13.63 6.26
N ASN A 71 -10.31 -12.32 6.52
CA ASN A 71 -11.00 -11.41 5.62
C ASN A 71 -10.23 -11.32 4.29
N ASN A 72 -10.96 -11.22 3.18
CA ASN A 72 -10.35 -11.22 1.86
C ASN A 72 -9.73 -9.84 1.57
N LEU A 73 -8.47 -9.63 1.98
CA LEU A 73 -7.72 -8.41 1.70
C LEU A 73 -7.44 -8.19 0.22
N MET A 74 -7.23 -9.29 -0.49
CA MET A 74 -6.73 -9.27 -1.84
C MET A 74 -7.66 -10.17 -2.65
N ASP A 75 -8.48 -9.55 -3.49
CA ASP A 75 -9.25 -10.30 -4.45
C ASP A 75 -8.28 -11.13 -5.30
N THR A 76 -8.45 -12.45 -5.30
CA THR A 76 -7.56 -13.39 -5.99
C THR A 76 -7.91 -13.52 -7.47
N SER A 77 -8.92 -12.77 -7.94
CA SER A 77 -9.31 -12.71 -9.34
C SER A 77 -8.11 -12.37 -10.24
N LYS A 78 -8.10 -12.96 -11.45
CA LYS A 78 -7.06 -12.69 -12.45
C LYS A 78 -6.91 -11.19 -12.73
N ARG A 79 -8.04 -10.47 -12.78
CA ARG A 79 -8.08 -9.02 -12.99
C ARG A 79 -7.39 -8.25 -11.87
N SER A 80 -7.66 -8.58 -10.61
CA SER A 80 -7.02 -7.96 -9.45
C SER A 80 -5.50 -8.19 -9.44
N LYS A 81 -5.06 -9.41 -9.76
CA LYS A 81 -3.62 -9.74 -9.90
C LYS A 81 -2.94 -8.91 -11.00
N THR A 82 -3.57 -8.79 -12.16
CA THR A 82 -3.05 -7.97 -13.26
C THR A 82 -2.98 -6.49 -12.88
N LEU A 83 -4.02 -5.95 -12.23
CA LEU A 83 -4.01 -4.57 -11.74
C LEU A 83 -2.91 -4.34 -10.70
N CYS A 84 -2.64 -5.32 -9.84
CA CYS A 84 -1.59 -5.24 -8.84
C CYS A 84 -0.19 -5.18 -9.48
N VAL A 85 0.07 -6.02 -10.49
CA VAL A 85 1.34 -6.00 -11.24
C VAL A 85 1.51 -4.69 -12.02
N LEU A 86 0.45 -4.22 -12.68
CA LEU A 86 0.46 -2.92 -13.38
C LEU A 86 0.68 -1.76 -12.40
N GLY A 87 0.09 -1.82 -11.21
CA GLY A 87 0.31 -0.87 -10.13
C GLY A 87 1.76 -0.86 -9.66
N ALA A 88 2.36 -2.04 -9.45
CA ALA A 88 3.77 -2.16 -9.09
C ALA A 88 4.69 -1.58 -10.18
N PHE A 89 4.41 -1.90 -11.44
CA PHE A 89 5.15 -1.38 -12.59
C PHE A 89 5.05 0.15 -12.68
N GLY A 90 3.84 0.70 -12.56
CA GLY A 90 3.61 2.15 -12.57
C GLY A 90 4.30 2.86 -11.39
N ALA A 91 4.23 2.29 -10.19
CA ALA A 91 4.93 2.82 -9.01
C ALA A 91 6.45 2.84 -9.21
N SER A 92 7.03 1.78 -9.80
CA SER A 92 8.46 1.74 -10.14
C SER A 92 8.86 2.82 -11.14
N ILE A 93 8.04 3.10 -12.16
CA ILE A 93 8.29 4.22 -13.09
C ILE A 93 8.34 5.55 -12.33
N VAL A 94 7.37 5.80 -11.44
CA VAL A 94 7.31 7.05 -10.65
C VAL A 94 8.55 7.19 -9.75
N ILE A 95 8.93 6.12 -9.06
CA ILE A 95 10.13 6.10 -8.20
C ILE A 95 11.39 6.35 -9.03
N THR A 96 11.52 5.71 -10.19
CA THR A 96 12.66 5.93 -11.09
C THR A 96 12.70 7.34 -11.62
N ALA A 97 11.56 7.95 -11.97
CA ALA A 97 11.52 9.33 -12.44
C ALA A 97 11.97 10.31 -11.34
N ILE A 98 11.45 10.17 -10.11
CA ILE A 98 11.83 11.02 -8.98
C ILE A 98 13.32 10.88 -8.66
N ASN A 99 13.82 9.65 -8.57
CA ASN A 99 15.24 9.39 -8.29
C ASN A 99 16.14 9.79 -9.46
N GLY A 100 15.67 9.65 -10.70
CA GLY A 100 16.38 10.08 -11.89
C GLY A 100 16.60 11.59 -11.93
N VAL A 101 15.57 12.39 -11.61
CA VAL A 101 15.70 13.84 -11.50
C VAL A 101 16.69 14.22 -10.40
N LYS A 102 16.59 13.59 -9.22
CA LYS A 102 17.53 13.83 -8.11
C LYS A 102 18.96 13.47 -8.51
N ASN A 103 19.16 12.28 -9.05
CA ASN A 103 20.46 11.79 -9.48
C ASN A 103 21.09 12.69 -10.56
N TYR A 104 20.32 13.16 -11.53
CA TYR A 104 20.82 14.10 -12.54
C TYR A 104 21.12 15.48 -11.97
N THR A 105 20.35 15.94 -10.97
CA THR A 105 20.60 17.22 -10.29
C THR A 105 21.89 17.16 -9.46
N ASP A 106 22.13 16.05 -8.76
CA ASP A 106 23.25 15.89 -7.84
C ASP A 106 24.56 15.48 -8.56
N TYR A 107 24.46 14.70 -9.65
CA TYR A 107 25.61 14.10 -10.35
C TYR A 107 25.69 14.48 -11.83
N GLY A 108 24.92 15.48 -12.28
CA GLY A 108 24.81 15.89 -13.68
C GLY A 108 26.15 16.21 -14.35
N GLU A 109 27.13 16.73 -13.59
CA GLU A 109 28.48 17.04 -14.08
C GLU A 109 29.27 15.80 -14.51
N HIS A 110 28.90 14.61 -14.01
CA HIS A 110 29.52 13.34 -14.40
C HIS A 110 28.89 12.70 -15.64
N TYR A 111 27.83 13.31 -16.19
CA TYR A 111 27.13 12.79 -17.35
C TYR A 111 27.37 13.64 -18.59
N SER A 112 27.60 12.97 -19.72
CA SER A 112 27.76 13.61 -21.02
C SER A 112 26.43 14.18 -21.57
N GLY A 113 25.31 13.86 -20.93
CA GLY A 113 23.95 14.28 -21.30
C GLY A 113 22.88 13.31 -20.80
N LEU A 114 21.63 13.51 -21.22
CA LEU A 114 20.49 12.67 -20.82
C LEU A 114 20.53 11.25 -21.39
N LEU A 115 21.30 11.03 -22.47
CA LEU A 115 21.51 9.72 -23.08
C LEU A 115 22.87 9.11 -22.69
N ASP A 116 23.52 9.65 -21.66
CA ASP A 116 24.75 9.06 -21.12
C ASP A 116 24.45 7.64 -20.59
N TRP A 117 25.33 6.69 -20.94
CA TRP A 117 25.13 5.29 -20.58
C TRP A 117 25.14 5.07 -19.07
N HIS A 118 25.93 5.84 -18.30
CA HIS A 118 25.96 5.73 -16.84
C HIS A 118 24.65 6.23 -16.23
N PHE A 119 24.10 7.32 -16.75
CA PHE A 119 22.80 7.83 -16.32
C PHE A 119 21.67 6.85 -16.65
N LEU A 120 21.66 6.30 -17.88
CA LEU A 120 20.66 5.32 -18.29
C LEU A 120 20.77 4.02 -17.48
N ALA A 121 21.99 3.58 -17.15
CA ALA A 121 22.22 2.46 -16.25
C ALA A 121 21.69 2.74 -14.84
N ALA A 122 21.92 3.93 -14.30
CA ALA A 122 21.39 4.33 -12.98
C ALA A 122 19.85 4.31 -12.96
N LEU A 123 19.19 4.80 -14.02
CA LEU A 123 17.73 4.72 -14.17
C LEU A 123 17.25 3.26 -14.23
N ALA A 124 17.91 2.42 -15.03
CA ALA A 124 17.55 1.01 -15.18
C ALA A 124 17.71 0.23 -13.86
N ILE A 125 18.82 0.43 -13.15
CA ILE A 125 19.08 -0.20 -11.84
C ILE A 125 18.02 0.25 -10.83
N THR A 126 17.69 1.53 -10.79
CA THR A 126 16.67 2.08 -9.88
C THR A 126 15.29 1.50 -10.20
N PHE A 127 14.95 1.37 -11.48
CA PHE A 127 13.69 0.76 -11.91
C PHE A 127 13.61 -0.71 -11.51
N ILE A 128 14.62 -1.51 -11.85
CA ILE A 128 14.64 -2.95 -11.55
C ILE A 128 14.60 -3.17 -10.04
N SER A 129 15.43 -2.46 -9.27
CA SER A 129 15.47 -2.60 -7.81
C SER A 129 14.13 -2.23 -7.17
N SER A 130 13.52 -1.10 -7.55
CA SER A 130 12.21 -0.71 -7.03
C SER A 130 11.10 -1.69 -7.41
N PHE A 131 11.09 -2.18 -8.65
CA PHE A 131 10.08 -3.15 -9.11
C PHE A 131 10.19 -4.48 -8.39
N VAL A 132 11.41 -4.98 -8.20
CA VAL A 132 11.67 -6.21 -7.43
C VAL A 132 11.25 -6.04 -5.98
N LEU A 133 11.59 -4.92 -5.33
CA LEU A 133 11.21 -4.64 -3.94
C LEU A 133 9.69 -4.56 -3.75
N ILE A 134 8.99 -3.82 -4.61
CA ILE A 134 7.53 -3.70 -4.54
C ILE A 134 6.88 -5.07 -4.78
N SER A 135 7.33 -5.80 -5.80
CA SER A 135 6.80 -7.13 -6.11
C SER A 135 7.05 -8.12 -4.97
N ALA A 136 8.22 -8.09 -4.33
CA ALA A 136 8.53 -8.90 -3.17
C ALA A 136 7.63 -8.55 -1.98
N GLY A 137 7.37 -7.26 -1.74
CA GLY A 137 6.43 -6.81 -0.71
C GLY A 137 5.01 -7.30 -0.96
N LEU A 138 4.52 -7.21 -2.20
CA LEU A 138 3.20 -7.73 -2.59
C LEU A 138 3.11 -9.25 -2.43
N LEU A 139 4.16 -9.97 -2.80
CA LEU A 139 4.24 -11.42 -2.62
C LEU A 139 4.24 -11.80 -1.14
N PHE A 140 4.97 -11.05 -0.31
CA PHE A 140 4.98 -11.25 1.14
C PHE A 140 3.57 -11.08 1.73
N VAL A 141 2.86 -10.00 1.36
CA VAL A 141 1.47 -9.76 1.78
C VAL A 141 0.56 -10.91 1.34
N TYR A 142 0.69 -11.38 0.10
CA TYR A 142 -0.07 -12.52 -0.42
C TYR A 142 0.21 -13.81 0.37
N LEU A 143 1.47 -14.11 0.70
CA LEU A 143 1.83 -15.28 1.50
C LEU A 143 1.25 -15.19 2.92
N CYS A 144 1.31 -14.02 3.55
CA CYS A 144 0.70 -13.77 4.85
C CYS A 144 -0.82 -13.97 4.82
N HIS A 145 -1.48 -13.46 3.77
CA HIS A 145 -2.91 -13.64 3.55
C HIS A 145 -3.28 -15.11 3.38
N LYS A 146 -2.56 -15.85 2.52
CA LYS A 146 -2.76 -17.30 2.32
C LYS A 146 -2.59 -18.10 3.62
N LYS A 147 -1.57 -17.79 4.42
CA LYS A 147 -1.36 -18.43 5.73
C LYS A 147 -2.50 -18.12 6.71
N GLY A 148 -3.03 -16.90 6.71
CA GLY A 148 -4.19 -16.52 7.51
C GLY A 148 -5.43 -17.32 7.15
N GLN A 149 -5.72 -17.44 5.85
CA GLN A 149 -6.86 -18.23 5.35
C GLN A 149 -6.76 -19.71 5.75
N GLN A 150 -5.60 -20.35 5.56
CA GLN A 150 -5.39 -21.75 5.95
C GLN A 150 -5.59 -21.99 7.45
N ARG A 151 -5.22 -21.02 8.31
CA ARG A 151 -5.44 -21.13 9.76
C ARG A 151 -6.93 -21.08 10.11
N MET A 152 -7.72 -20.28 9.40
CA MET A 152 -9.15 -20.18 9.64
C MET A 152 -9.87 -21.44 9.13
N GLU A 153 -9.53 -21.93 7.95
CA GLU A 153 -10.08 -23.17 7.37
C GLU A 153 -9.87 -24.38 8.30
N LYS A 154 -8.67 -24.53 8.88
CA LYS A 154 -8.39 -25.58 9.86
C LYS A 154 -9.25 -25.49 11.12
N LYS A 155 -9.47 -24.28 11.64
CA LYS A 155 -10.32 -24.07 12.83
C LYS A 155 -11.77 -24.46 12.56
N TYR A 156 -12.30 -24.15 11.38
CA TYR A 156 -13.65 -24.58 11.01
C TYR A 156 -13.77 -26.11 10.95
N ILE A 157 -12.80 -26.80 10.35
CA ILE A 157 -12.80 -28.27 10.26
C ILE A 157 -12.62 -28.94 11.64
N GLU A 158 -11.93 -28.30 12.59
CA GLU A 158 -11.77 -28.81 13.96
C GLU A 158 -13.01 -28.56 14.85
N GLU A 159 -13.87 -27.61 14.48
CA GLU A 159 -15.10 -27.26 15.21
C GLU A 159 -16.35 -28.04 14.72
N ASP A 160 -16.29 -28.68 13.54
CA ASP A 160 -17.32 -29.57 12.96
C ASP A 160 -17.07 -31.05 13.31
#